data_AF-A0A9P5U3G6-F1
#
_entry.id   AF-A0A9P5U3G6-F1
#
_cell.length_a   1.000
_cell.length_b   1.000
_cell.length_c   1.000
_cell.angle_alpha   90.00
_cell.angle_beta   90.00
_cell.angle_gamma   90.00
#
_symmetry.space_group_name_H-M   'P 1'
#
loop_
_entity.id
_entity.type
_entity.pdbx_description
1 polymer ?
#
loop_
_entity_poly.entity_id
_entity_poly.type
_entity_poly.pdbx_seq_one_letter_code
_entity_poly.pdbx_strand_id
1 'polypeptide(L)' 'SVEFDKTKFSASNRASFRAIPWPVLVYRSHLTSAEITWQAVEKFFRTVKDLLGITEHRRLLEEARKRYHPNRWAAK' A
#
# COMPACT_ATOMS: atom_id res chain seq x y z
N SER A 1 -6.23 -1.68 5.16
CA SER A 1 -7.46 -1.58 5.96
C SER A 1 -8.62 -1.68 4.98
N VAL A 2 -9.57 -2.57 5.24
CA VAL A 2 -10.71 -2.86 4.36
C VAL A 2 -11.50 -1.59 4.01
N GLU A 3 -11.51 -0.61 4.92
CA GLU A 3 -12.13 0.71 4.73
C GLU A 3 -11.59 1.46 3.50
N PHE A 4 -10.26 1.55 3.39
CA PHE A 4 -9.57 2.24 2.28
C PHE A 4 -9.88 1.58 0.93
N ASP A 5 -10.10 0.27 0.92
CA ASP A 5 -10.39 -0.48 -0.29
C ASP A 5 -11.83 -0.28 -0.79
N LYS A 6 -12.73 0.12 0.10
CA LYS A 6 -14.14 0.42 -0.21
C LYS A 6 -14.40 1.89 -0.52
N THR A 7 -13.50 2.79 -0.11
CA THR A 7 -13.65 4.23 -0.38
C THR A 7 -13.51 4.55 -1.86
N LYS A 8 -14.46 5.32 -2.41
CA LYS A 8 -14.32 5.98 -3.72
C LYS A 8 -13.63 7.33 -3.52
N PHE A 9 -12.43 7.47 -4.06
CA PHE A 9 -11.70 8.73 -4.04
C PHE A 9 -12.14 9.63 -5.19
N SER A 10 -12.22 10.93 -4.94
CA SER A 10 -12.57 11.96 -5.92
C SER A 10 -11.72 13.21 -5.69
N ALA A 11 -11.83 14.21 -6.56
CA ALA A 11 -11.14 15.49 -6.37
C ALA A 11 -11.49 16.15 -5.02
N SER A 12 -12.73 15.99 -4.57
CA SER A 12 -13.26 16.48 -3.29
C SER A 12 -13.05 15.53 -2.10
N ASN A 13 -12.75 14.27 -2.34
CA ASN A 13 -12.52 13.24 -1.32
C ASN A 13 -11.21 12.49 -1.61
N ARG A 14 -10.08 13.17 -1.39
CA ARG A 14 -8.74 12.59 -1.60
C ARG A 14 -8.33 11.75 -0.40
N ALA A 15 -7.62 10.66 -0.67
CA ALA A 15 -6.98 9.87 0.38
C ALA A 15 -5.99 10.73 1.16
N SER A 16 -6.07 10.72 2.49
CA SER A 16 -5.00 11.28 3.32
C SER A 16 -3.79 10.35 3.31
N PHE A 17 -2.59 10.92 3.37
CA PHE A 17 -1.33 10.16 3.35
C PHE A 17 -1.30 9.03 4.40
N ARG A 18 -1.84 9.29 5.60
CA ARG A 18 -1.92 8.33 6.70
C ARG A 18 -2.97 7.24 6.51
N ALA A 19 -4.00 7.48 5.69
CA ALA A 19 -5.04 6.50 5.40
C ALA A 19 -4.57 5.45 4.37
N ILE A 20 -3.60 5.81 3.53
CA ILE A 20 -3.02 4.91 2.53
C ILE A 20 -2.23 3.80 3.24
N PRO A 21 -2.51 2.52 2.95
CA PRO A 21 -1.87 1.39 3.63
C PRO A 21 -0.52 1.01 2.98
N TRP A 22 0.42 1.97 2.98
CA TRP A 22 1.73 1.84 2.34
C TRP A 22 2.42 0.50 2.67
N PRO A 23 2.98 -0.21 1.66
CA PRO A 23 3.58 -1.52 1.86
C PRO A 23 5.02 -1.37 2.39
N VAL A 24 5.16 -0.84 3.60
CA VAL A 24 6.45 -0.65 4.27
C VAL A 24 6.38 -1.20 5.69
N LEU A 25 7.53 -1.60 6.23
CA LEU A 25 7.65 -2.13 7.59
C LEU A 25 7.83 -1.01 8.64
N VAL A 26 7.03 0.05 8.53
CA VAL A 26 7.07 1.21 9.43
C VAL A 26 5.70 1.39 10.06
N TYR A 27 5.69 1.62 11.37
CA TYR A 27 4.45 1.82 12.09
C TYR A 27 3.80 3.16 11.69
N ARG A 28 2.47 3.16 11.55
CA ARG A 28 1.72 4.30 10.99
C ARG A 28 1.91 5.62 11.73
N SER A 29 2.13 5.61 13.05
CA SER A 29 2.36 6.84 13.81
C SER A 29 3.67 7.54 13.46
N HIS A 30 4.68 6.80 12.98
CA HIS A 30 6.01 7.31 12.64
C HIS A 30 6.19 7.47 11.11
N LEU A 31 5.15 7.15 10.34
CA LEU A 31 5.24 7.15 8.89
C LEU A 31 5.32 8.56 8.33
N THR A 32 6.41 8.85 7.61
CA THR A 32 6.60 10.07 6.84
C THR A 32 6.80 9.74 5.37
N SER A 33 6.74 10.72 4.48
CA SER A 33 7.00 10.51 3.06
C SER A 33 8.43 10.01 2.79
N ALA A 34 9.40 10.34 3.66
CA ALA A 34 10.79 9.90 3.53
C ALA A 34 10.95 8.37 3.70
N GLU A 35 10.02 7.72 4.40
CA GLU A 35 10.01 6.27 4.62
C GLU A 35 9.37 5.50 3.46
N ILE A 36 8.70 6.19 2.53
CA ILE A 36 8.08 5.59 1.34
C ILE A 36 9.10 5.56 0.21
N THR A 37 10.11 4.71 0.36
CA THR A 37 11.14 4.49 -0.65
C THR A 37 10.94 3.17 -1.38
N TRP A 38 11.52 3.04 -2.57
CA TRP A 38 11.52 1.78 -3.31
C TRP A 38 12.12 0.64 -2.48
N GLN A 39 13.23 0.92 -1.78
CA GLN A 39 13.93 -0.04 -0.93
C GLN A 39 13.05 -0.51 0.23
N ALA A 40 12.28 0.38 0.87
CA ALA A 40 11.37 0.02 1.94
C ALA A 40 10.23 -0.89 1.45
N VAL A 41 9.71 -0.62 0.25
CA VAL A 41 8.68 -1.46 -0.40
C VAL A 41 9.21 -2.82 -0.78
N GLU A 42 10.39 -2.90 -1.40
CA GLU A 42 11.03 -4.19 -1.70
C GLU A 42 11.28 -5.00 -0.42
N LYS A 43 11.80 -4.35 0.63
CA LYS A 43 12.05 -5.00 1.92
C LYS A 43 10.77 -5.59 2.49
N PHE A 44 9.67 -4.85 2.47
CA PHE A 44 8.35 -5.36 2.90
C PHE A 44 7.97 -6.65 2.16
N PHE A 45 8.02 -6.64 0.83
CA PHE A 45 7.62 -7.81 0.05
C PHE A 45 8.58 -9.00 0.17
N ARG A 46 9.88 -8.75 0.36
CA ARG A 46 10.85 -9.81 0.69
C ARG A 46 10.52 -10.44 2.04
N THR A 47 10.32 -9.64 3.08
CA THR A 47 9.93 -10.12 4.42
C THR A 47 8.64 -10.92 4.40
N VAL A 48 7.63 -10.50 3.61
CA VAL A 48 6.41 -11.30 3.42
C VAL A 48 6.71 -12.67 2.81
N LYS A 49 7.56 -12.73 1.78
CA LYS A 49 7.95 -14.00 1.15
C LYS A 49 8.69 -14.91 2.12
N ASP A 50 9.59 -14.34 2.91
CA ASP A 50 10.44 -15.10 3.84
C ASP A 50 9.61 -15.65 5.02
N LEU A 51 8.65 -14.87 5.52
CA LEU A 51 7.84 -15.26 6.69
C LEU A 51 6.58 -16.07 6.34
N LEU A 52 5.93 -15.75 5.22
CA LEU A 52 4.61 -16.30 4.86
C LEU A 52 4.65 -17.16 3.58
N GLY A 53 5.80 -17.24 2.92
CA GLY A 53 5.99 -18.04 1.72
C GLY A 53 5.57 -17.35 0.41
N ILE A 54 5.85 -18.05 -0.69
CA ILE A 54 5.66 -17.52 -2.04
C ILE A 54 4.20 -17.26 -2.40
N THR A 55 3.28 -18.07 -1.88
CA THR A 55 1.84 -17.97 -2.16
C THR A 55 1.27 -16.67 -1.60
N GLU A 56 1.54 -16.37 -0.32
CA GLU A 56 1.07 -15.13 0.31
C GLU A 56 1.75 -13.89 -0.25
N HIS A 57 3.05 -13.98 -0.57
CA HIS A 57 3.75 -12.92 -1.29
C HIS A 57 3.06 -12.57 -2.62
N ARG A 58 2.75 -13.57 -3.44
CA ARG A 58 2.07 -13.37 -4.73
C ARG A 58 0.70 -12.75 -4.54
N ARG A 59 -0.11 -13.27 -3.61
CA ARG A 59 -1.44 -12.75 -3.29
C ARG A 59 -1.38 -11.27 -2.89
N LEU A 60 -0.47 -10.91 -1.98
CA LEU A 60 -0.29 -9.52 -1.55
C LEU A 60 0.19 -8.61 -2.68
N LEU A 61 1.04 -9.10 -3.58
CA LEU A 61 1.52 -8.32 -4.73
C LEU A 61 0.39 -8.02 -5.72
N GLU A 62 -0.49 -9.00 -5.98
CA GLU A 62 -1.67 -8.82 -6.82
C GLU A 62 -2.65 -7.81 -6.21
N GLU A 63 -2.90 -7.90 -4.90
CA GLU A 63 -3.75 -6.93 -4.20
C GLU A 63 -3.13 -5.52 -4.15
N ALA A 64 -1.81 -5.42 -3.96
CA ALA A 64 -1.11 -4.14 -4.02
C ALA A 64 -1.21 -3.51 -5.41
N ARG A 65 -1.02 -4.29 -6.49
CA ARG A 65 -1.19 -3.80 -7.87
C ARG A 65 -2.56 -3.18 -8.11
N LYS A 66 -3.64 -3.83 -7.63
CA LYS A 66 -5.00 -3.27 -7.72
C LYS A 66 -5.15 -2.01 -6.87
N ARG A 67 -4.61 -2.03 -5.64
CA ARG A 67 -4.75 -0.93 -4.68
C ARG A 67 -4.06 0.36 -5.11
N TYR A 68 -2.88 0.22 -5.70
CA TYR A 68 -2.01 1.32 -6.14
C TYR A 68 -2.10 1.58 -7.64
N HIS A 69 -3.06 0.97 -8.35
CA HIS A 69 -3.24 1.19 -9.77
C HIS A 69 -3.59 2.66 -10.04
N PRO A 70 -2.92 3.36 -10.98
CA PRO A 70 -3.20 4.76 -11.29
C PRO A 70 -4.68 5.04 -11.55
N ASN A 71 -5.38 4.18 -12.31
CA ASN A 71 -6.82 4.33 -12.58
C ASN A 71 -7.72 4.35 -11.34
N ARG A 72 -7.28 3.80 -10.20
CA ARG A 72 -8.05 3.82 -8.94
C ARG A 72 -7.88 5.16 -8.20
N TRP A 73 -6.75 5.84 -8.41
CA TRP A 73 -6.39 7.08 -7.71
C TRP A 73 -6.51 8.32 -8.60
N ALA A 74 -6.54 8.11 -9.92
CA ALA A 74 -6.93 9.10 -10.90
C ALA A 74 -8.42 9.40 -10.70
N ALA A 75 -8.72 10.34 -9.81
CA ALA A 75 -9.95 11.10 -9.91
C ALA A 75 -9.92 11.77 -11.29
N LYS A 76 -10.74 11.27 -12.23
CA LYS A 76 -11.12 12.07 -13.39
C LYS A 76 -12.01 13.21 -12.92
#